data_AF-A0A7S1RK02-F1
#
_entry.id   AF-A0A7S1RK02-F1
#
_cell.length_a   1.000
_cell.length_b   1.000
_cell.length_c   1.000
_cell.angle_alpha   90.00
_cell.angle_beta   90.00
_cell.angle_gamma   90.00
#
_symmetry.space_group_name_H-M   'P 1'
#
loop_
_entity.id
_entity.type
_entity.pdbx_description
1 polymer ?
#
loop_
_entity_poly.entity_id
_entity_poly.type
_entity_poly.pdbx_seq_one_letter_code
_entity_poly.pdbx_strand_id
1 'polypeptide(L)'
;LCDPGSSSASGSGGRPASAAATAAVAGEPTPPLTSFDLFFRGLEFNRRMVALLSRYVPVKLESLLLDLRGEVLDPDGPLEAEWHRVHEQGARELSVMIQDLKGFHVKAGQTIATRTDLFPQEYSLELAYLVDSVNPLPFSTVRHVVEQELLGGLPLDDAFESFNEDPLGSASIAQVHEARLKCGRRVAVKVQRPNAEAQLMKDIRDIREFSGLTKDIFPVDYYTVFTEIERQMQYEFDFRMEANGMDLV
;
A
#
# COMPACT_ATOMS: atom_id res chain seq x y z
N LEU A 1 24.88 18.32 1.23
CA LEU A 1 24.99 16.96 1.84
C LEU A 1 26.07 16.88 2.91
N CYS A 2 27.23 17.54 2.76
CA CYS A 2 28.27 17.58 3.79
C CYS A 2 28.29 18.93 4.51
N ASP A 3 27.27 19.21 5.33
CA ASP A 3 27.28 20.36 6.26
C ASP A 3 27.45 19.82 7.71
N PRO A 4 28.24 20.44 8.60
CA PRO A 4 28.63 19.87 9.89
C PRO A 4 27.57 19.97 11.02
N GLY A 5 26.30 20.26 10.71
CA GLY A 5 25.31 20.72 11.70
C GLY A 5 24.43 19.70 12.43
N SER A 6 24.46 18.40 12.15
CA SER A 6 23.62 17.43 12.87
C SER A 6 24.36 16.13 13.17
N SER A 7 24.71 15.96 14.45
CA SER A 7 25.20 14.70 15.01
C SER A 7 24.08 14.06 15.84
N SER A 8 23.61 12.89 15.43
CA SER A 8 23.03 11.93 16.35
C SER A 8 23.66 10.57 16.08
N ALA A 9 24.37 10.07 17.09
CA ALA A 9 24.96 8.75 17.11
C ALA A 9 24.01 7.82 17.87
N SER A 10 23.66 6.69 17.27
CA SER A 10 23.43 5.46 18.04
C SER A 10 23.69 4.25 17.16
N GLY A 11 24.43 3.29 17.72
CA GLY A 11 24.68 2.00 17.10
C GLY A 11 23.84 0.92 17.78
N SER A 12 23.44 -0.09 17.02
CA SER A 12 23.34 -1.47 17.50
C SER A 12 23.36 -2.42 16.31
N GLY A 13 24.00 -3.58 16.50
CA GLY A 13 24.36 -4.52 15.43
C GLY A 13 23.20 -5.35 14.90
N GLY A 14 23.23 -5.59 13.58
CA GLY A 14 22.37 -6.55 12.88
C GLY A 14 23.14 -7.83 12.53
N ARG A 15 22.52 -8.98 12.80
CA ARG A 15 22.89 -10.30 12.24
C ARG A 15 22.50 -10.34 10.76
N PRO A 16 23.23 -11.05 9.87
CA PRO A 16 22.82 -11.15 8.48
C PRO A 16 21.72 -12.21 8.33
N ALA A 17 20.58 -11.82 7.78
CA ALA A 17 19.62 -12.75 7.19
C ALA A 17 20.01 -12.92 5.71
N SER A 18 20.41 -14.13 5.35
CA SER A 18 20.68 -14.52 3.97
C SER A 18 19.35 -14.74 3.25
N ALA A 19 19.07 -13.93 2.23
CA ALA A 19 18.06 -14.21 1.22
C ALA A 19 18.75 -14.18 -0.14
N ALA A 20 18.62 -15.27 -0.90
CA ALA A 20 19.20 -15.42 -2.22
C ALA A 20 18.58 -14.42 -3.19
N ALA A 21 19.39 -13.49 -3.70
CA ALA A 21 19.01 -12.53 -4.72
C ALA A 21 18.86 -13.24 -6.09
N THR A 22 17.63 -13.42 -6.56
CA THR A 22 17.36 -13.60 -7.98
C THR A 22 17.71 -12.29 -8.70
N ALA A 23 18.71 -12.35 -9.57
CA ALA A 23 19.19 -11.21 -10.35
C ALA A 23 18.02 -10.55 -11.12
N ALA A 24 17.67 -9.33 -10.71
CA ALA A 24 16.73 -8.50 -11.44
C ALA A 24 17.38 -8.08 -12.76
N VAL A 25 16.77 -8.51 -13.87
CA VAL A 25 17.07 -8.01 -15.21
C VAL A 25 16.98 -6.48 -15.17
N ALA A 26 18.00 -5.79 -15.68
CA ALA A 26 18.07 -4.33 -15.73
C ALA A 26 16.81 -3.77 -16.43
N GLY A 27 15.85 -3.34 -15.62
CA GLY A 27 14.63 -2.69 -16.10
C GLY A 27 14.93 -1.24 -16.43
N GLU A 28 14.48 -0.80 -17.60
CA GLU A 28 14.38 0.62 -17.93
C GLU A 28 13.53 1.35 -16.88
N PRO A 29 13.76 2.66 -16.66
CA PRO A 29 12.95 3.45 -15.74
C PRO A 29 11.46 3.28 -16.07
N THR A 30 10.64 2.99 -15.05
CA THR A 30 9.20 2.82 -15.25
C THR A 30 8.62 4.14 -15.77
N PRO A 31 7.97 4.16 -16.95
CA PRO A 31 7.46 5.40 -17.52
C PRO A 31 6.37 6.00 -16.63
N PRO A 32 6.13 7.32 -16.70
CA PRO A 32 5.05 7.95 -15.99
C PRO A 32 3.70 7.32 -16.31
N LEU A 33 2.84 7.11 -15.31
CA LEU A 33 1.48 6.64 -15.54
C LEU A 33 0.67 7.70 -16.30
N THR A 34 -0.03 7.28 -17.35
CA THR A 34 -0.92 8.17 -18.10
C THR A 34 -2.29 8.27 -17.44
N SER A 35 -3.05 9.32 -17.78
CA SER A 35 -4.45 9.44 -17.35
C SER A 35 -5.31 8.25 -17.81
N PHE A 36 -4.97 7.62 -18.93
CA PHE A 36 -5.66 6.41 -19.40
C PHE A 36 -5.35 5.21 -18.49
N ASP A 37 -4.09 5.02 -18.09
CA ASP A 37 -3.71 3.93 -17.19
C ASP A 37 -4.44 4.05 -15.84
N LEU A 38 -4.45 5.27 -15.28
CA LEU A 38 -5.14 5.58 -14.04
C LEU A 38 -6.67 5.42 -14.17
N PHE A 39 -7.25 5.77 -15.32
CA PHE A 39 -8.66 5.58 -15.59
C PHE A 39 -9.05 4.10 -15.64
N PHE A 40 -8.36 3.29 -16.45
CA PHE A 40 -8.65 1.86 -16.59
C PHE A 40 -8.42 1.09 -15.29
N ARG A 41 -7.43 1.49 -14.50
CA ARG A 41 -7.20 0.96 -13.15
C ARG A 41 -8.42 1.15 -12.25
N GLY A 42 -8.98 2.37 -12.21
CA GLY A 42 -10.19 2.64 -11.44
C GLY A 42 -11.42 1.90 -11.96
N LEU A 43 -11.55 1.76 -13.29
CA LEU A 43 -12.60 0.95 -13.90
C LEU A 43 -12.50 -0.51 -13.49
N GLU A 44 -11.30 -1.08 -13.48
CA GLU A 44 -11.06 -2.46 -13.06
C GLU A 44 -11.37 -2.68 -11.58
N PHE A 45 -10.97 -1.74 -10.72
CA PHE A 45 -11.36 -1.73 -9.31
C PHE A 45 -12.89 -1.73 -9.15
N ASN A 46 -13.58 -0.77 -9.78
CA ASN A 46 -15.05 -0.65 -9.68
C ASN A 46 -15.75 -1.93 -10.19
N ARG A 47 -15.31 -2.46 -11.34
CA ARG A 47 -15.86 -3.70 -11.91
C ARG A 47 -15.73 -4.88 -10.95
N ARG A 48 -14.56 -5.06 -10.33
CA ARG A 48 -14.31 -6.14 -9.37
C ARG A 48 -15.08 -5.95 -8.08
N MET A 49 -15.17 -4.73 -7.56
CA MET A 49 -15.94 -4.42 -6.36
C MET A 49 -17.43 -4.65 -6.55
N VAL A 50 -18.02 -4.21 -7.67
CA VAL A 50 -19.42 -4.51 -7.99
C VAL A 50 -19.66 -6.02 -8.08
N ALA A 51 -18.75 -6.76 -8.72
CA ALA A 51 -18.86 -8.21 -8.81
C ALA A 51 -18.80 -8.87 -7.42
N LEU A 52 -17.89 -8.44 -6.55
CA LEU A 52 -17.75 -8.94 -5.18
C LEU A 52 -19.01 -8.63 -4.36
N LEU A 53 -19.48 -7.38 -4.35
CA LEU A 53 -20.65 -6.97 -3.56
C LEU A 53 -21.95 -7.61 -4.06
N SER A 54 -22.09 -7.85 -5.36
CA SER A 54 -23.31 -8.48 -5.89
C SER A 54 -23.53 -9.90 -5.35
N ARG A 55 -22.48 -10.60 -4.91
CA ARG A 55 -22.57 -11.93 -4.26
C ARG A 55 -23.22 -11.89 -2.88
N TYR A 56 -23.19 -10.74 -2.22
CA TYR A 56 -23.80 -10.55 -0.91
C TYR A 56 -25.30 -10.24 -0.99
N VAL A 57 -25.80 -9.84 -2.16
CA VAL A 57 -27.21 -9.45 -2.35
C VAL A 57 -28.19 -10.58 -1.98
N PRO A 58 -28.01 -11.85 -2.42
CA PRO A 58 -28.94 -12.91 -2.07
C PRO A 58 -29.02 -13.16 -0.56
N VAL A 59 -27.88 -13.27 0.12
CA VAL A 59 -27.80 -13.54 1.56
C VAL A 59 -28.37 -12.37 2.37
N LYS A 60 -28.06 -11.13 1.95
CA LYS A 60 -28.61 -9.93 2.59
C LYS A 60 -30.13 -9.82 2.40
N LEU A 61 -30.63 -10.18 1.22
CA LEU A 61 -32.07 -10.18 0.95
C LEU A 61 -32.79 -11.24 1.78
N GLU A 62 -32.22 -12.44 1.90
CA GLU A 62 -32.75 -13.51 2.75
C GLU A 62 -32.78 -13.11 4.23
N SER A 63 -31.67 -12.55 4.74
CA SER A 63 -31.59 -11.97 6.09
C SER A 63 -32.68 -10.91 6.33
N LEU A 64 -32.85 -9.97 5.39
CA LEU A 64 -33.88 -8.93 5.51
C LEU A 64 -35.31 -9.52 5.49
N LEU A 65 -35.56 -10.56 4.69
CA LEU A 65 -36.87 -11.21 4.63
C LEU A 65 -37.20 -11.94 5.93
N LEU A 66 -36.23 -12.59 6.56
CA LEU A 66 -36.40 -13.25 7.87
C LEU A 66 -36.67 -12.22 8.97
N ASP A 67 -35.90 -11.13 8.99
CA ASP A 67 -36.11 -10.02 9.92
C ASP A 67 -37.53 -9.43 9.76
N LEU A 68 -37.98 -9.22 8.51
CA LEU A 68 -39.33 -8.72 8.21
C LEU A 68 -40.45 -9.69 8.63
N ARG A 69 -40.17 -11.00 8.67
CA ARG A 69 -41.10 -12.02 9.17
C ARG A 69 -41.08 -12.14 10.70
N GLY A 70 -40.17 -11.44 11.38
CA GLY A 70 -39.97 -11.55 12.82
C GLY A 70 -39.38 -12.90 13.25
N GLU A 71 -38.70 -13.59 12.33
CA GLU A 71 -38.02 -14.83 12.62
C GLU A 71 -36.70 -14.53 13.35
N VAL A 72 -36.37 -15.34 14.37
CA VAL A 72 -35.12 -15.18 15.11
C VAL A 72 -33.99 -15.79 14.27
N LEU A 73 -32.93 -15.01 14.04
CA LEU A 73 -31.71 -15.49 13.39
C LEU A 73 -31.06 -16.58 14.24
N ASP A 74 -30.95 -17.78 13.67
CA ASP A 74 -30.26 -18.93 14.27
C ASP A 74 -28.76 -18.82 13.99
N PRO A 75 -27.91 -18.65 15.03
CA PRO A 75 -26.46 -18.55 14.87
C PRO A 75 -25.82 -19.82 14.27
N ASP A 76 -26.47 -20.98 14.39
CA ASP A 76 -25.99 -22.24 13.82
C ASP A 76 -26.82 -22.66 12.58
N GLY A 77 -27.63 -21.72 12.07
CA GLY A 77 -28.59 -21.95 10.99
C GLY A 77 -27.97 -21.94 9.59
N PRO A 78 -28.75 -22.36 8.56
CA PRO A 78 -28.28 -22.40 7.18
C PRO A 78 -27.91 -21.02 6.61
N LEU A 79 -28.54 -19.94 7.09
CA LEU A 79 -28.22 -18.58 6.67
C LEU A 79 -26.83 -18.15 7.17
N GLU A 80 -26.49 -18.47 8.42
CA GLU A 80 -25.17 -18.13 8.97
C GLU A 80 -24.07 -18.90 8.25
N ALA A 81 -24.30 -20.19 7.95
CA ALA A 81 -23.40 -20.98 7.12
C ALA A 81 -23.21 -20.38 5.71
N GLU A 82 -24.25 -19.79 5.13
CA GLU A 82 -24.17 -19.10 3.85
C GLU A 82 -23.40 -17.77 3.93
N TRP A 83 -23.55 -17.01 5.02
CA TRP A 83 -22.71 -15.83 5.29
C TRP A 83 -21.22 -16.20 5.31
N HIS A 84 -20.85 -17.22 6.08
CA HIS A 84 -19.47 -17.74 6.10
C HIS A 84 -18.98 -18.14 4.71
N ARG A 85 -19.79 -18.89 3.94
CA ARG A 85 -19.44 -19.31 2.58
C ARG A 85 -19.18 -18.13 1.65
N VAL A 86 -20.04 -17.10 1.69
CA VAL A 86 -19.88 -15.89 0.87
C VAL A 86 -18.72 -15.03 1.36
N HIS A 87 -18.44 -14.99 2.66
CA HIS A 87 -17.25 -14.35 3.22
C HIS A 87 -15.96 -15.02 2.76
N GLU A 88 -15.86 -16.34 2.82
CA GLU A 88 -14.69 -17.06 2.30
C GLU A 88 -14.45 -16.79 0.82
N GLN A 89 -15.51 -16.81 0.01
CA GLN A 89 -15.40 -16.52 -1.42
C GLN A 89 -14.97 -15.06 -1.66
N GLY A 90 -15.62 -14.12 -0.99
CA GLY A 90 -15.30 -12.70 -1.11
C GLY A 90 -13.88 -12.37 -0.66
N ALA A 91 -13.40 -13.02 0.40
CA ALA A 91 -12.04 -12.86 0.90
C ALA A 91 -10.99 -13.28 -0.16
N ARG A 92 -11.17 -14.45 -0.79
CA ARG A 92 -10.28 -14.93 -1.85
C ARG A 92 -10.24 -13.98 -3.04
N GLU A 93 -11.40 -13.50 -3.47
CA GLU A 93 -11.52 -12.57 -4.60
C GLU A 93 -10.92 -11.20 -4.29
N LEU A 94 -11.13 -10.70 -3.07
CA LEU A 94 -10.51 -9.47 -2.60
C LEU A 94 -8.98 -9.61 -2.57
N SER A 95 -8.46 -10.75 -2.10
CA SER A 95 -7.02 -11.01 -2.09
C SER A 95 -6.42 -10.98 -3.51
N VAL A 96 -7.04 -11.66 -4.47
CA VAL A 96 -6.62 -11.62 -5.88
C VAL A 96 -6.66 -10.19 -6.42
N MET A 97 -7.72 -9.44 -6.13
CA MET A 97 -7.81 -8.03 -6.52
C MET A 97 -6.68 -7.18 -5.93
N ILE A 98 -6.36 -7.37 -4.66
CA ILE A 98 -5.28 -6.64 -3.98
C ILE A 98 -3.91 -6.98 -4.60
N GLN A 99 -3.65 -8.25 -4.91
CA GLN A 99 -2.39 -8.70 -5.51
C GLN A 99 -2.22 -8.18 -6.94
N ASP A 100 -3.31 -8.12 -7.71
CA ASP A 100 -3.30 -7.60 -9.08
C ASP A 100 -3.14 -6.08 -9.11
N LEU A 101 -3.95 -5.36 -8.33
CA LEU A 101 -3.96 -3.90 -8.33
C LEU A 101 -2.73 -3.35 -7.59
N LYS A 102 -2.28 -3.97 -6.50
CA LYS A 102 -1.18 -3.47 -5.67
C LYS A 102 -1.44 -2.04 -5.17
N GLY A 103 -0.40 -1.27 -4.84
CA GLY A 103 -0.53 0.13 -4.44
C GLY A 103 -1.27 0.28 -3.10
N PHE A 104 -2.23 1.20 -3.03
CA PHE A 104 -2.97 1.43 -1.79
C PHE A 104 -3.80 0.20 -1.37
N HIS A 105 -4.21 -0.65 -2.31
CA HIS A 105 -4.97 -1.85 -2.02
C HIS A 105 -4.21 -2.85 -1.12
N VAL A 106 -2.87 -2.89 -1.21
CA VAL A 106 -2.04 -3.71 -0.30
C VAL A 106 -2.11 -3.16 1.13
N LYS A 107 -2.00 -1.83 1.30
CA LYS A 107 -2.12 -1.15 2.61
C LYS A 107 -3.52 -1.36 3.21
N ALA A 108 -4.56 -1.32 2.37
CA ALA A 108 -5.93 -1.65 2.77
C ALA A 108 -6.05 -3.13 3.21
N GLY A 109 -5.48 -4.07 2.45
CA GLY A 109 -5.44 -5.49 2.80
C GLY A 109 -4.74 -5.78 4.12
N GLN A 110 -3.59 -5.15 4.36
CA GLN A 110 -2.85 -5.25 5.63
C GLN A 110 -3.66 -4.70 6.81
N THR A 111 -4.43 -3.63 6.59
CA THR A 111 -5.35 -3.09 7.59
C THR A 111 -6.47 -4.08 7.91
N ILE A 112 -7.07 -4.71 6.90
CA ILE A 112 -8.11 -5.73 7.09
C ILE A 112 -7.56 -6.96 7.82
N ALA A 113 -6.35 -7.40 7.47
CA ALA A 113 -5.67 -8.53 8.08
C ALA A 113 -5.43 -8.34 9.59
N THR A 114 -5.18 -7.11 10.02
CA THR A 114 -4.83 -6.79 11.41
C THR A 114 -6.03 -6.34 12.26
N ARG A 115 -7.17 -6.04 11.64
CA ARG A 115 -8.40 -5.57 12.33
C ARG A 115 -9.48 -6.65 12.34
N THR A 116 -9.18 -7.78 12.98
CA THR A 116 -10.12 -8.91 13.17
C THR A 116 -11.37 -8.53 13.96
N ASP A 117 -11.37 -7.37 14.61
CA ASP A 117 -12.50 -6.77 15.31
C ASP A 117 -13.49 -6.05 14.37
N LEU A 118 -13.08 -5.71 13.14
CA LEU A 118 -13.87 -4.94 12.19
C LEU A 118 -14.36 -5.74 10.98
N PHE A 119 -13.73 -6.86 10.68
CA PHE A 119 -14.00 -7.64 9.47
C PHE A 119 -14.33 -9.10 9.82
N PRO A 120 -15.15 -9.78 9.01
CA PRO A 120 -15.35 -11.22 9.15
C PRO A 120 -14.02 -11.97 9.12
N GLN A 121 -13.90 -13.00 9.95
CA GLN A 121 -12.63 -13.69 10.20
C GLN A 121 -12.00 -14.23 8.91
N GLU A 122 -12.81 -14.65 7.94
CA GLU A 122 -12.39 -15.15 6.63
C GLU A 122 -11.51 -14.15 5.89
N TYR A 123 -11.88 -12.86 5.94
CA TYR A 123 -11.10 -11.79 5.32
C TYR A 123 -9.75 -11.60 6.01
N SER A 124 -9.75 -11.55 7.34
CA SER A 124 -8.49 -11.37 8.07
C SER A 124 -7.55 -12.56 7.91
N LEU A 125 -8.06 -13.79 7.89
CA LEU A 125 -7.28 -15.00 7.66
C LEU A 125 -6.72 -15.07 6.23
N GLU A 126 -7.55 -14.83 5.23
CA GLU A 126 -7.12 -14.85 3.83
C GLU A 126 -6.10 -13.74 3.56
N LEU A 127 -6.23 -12.56 4.16
CA LEU A 127 -5.31 -11.45 3.92
C LEU A 127 -4.08 -11.46 4.83
N ALA A 128 -4.00 -12.40 5.79
CA ALA A 128 -2.88 -12.49 6.74
C ALA A 128 -1.52 -12.73 6.06
N TYR A 129 -1.48 -13.37 4.89
CA TYR A 129 -0.22 -13.58 4.15
C TYR A 129 0.22 -12.37 3.34
N LEU A 130 -0.57 -11.29 3.28
CA LEU A 130 -0.14 -10.02 2.67
C LEU A 130 0.93 -9.28 3.50
N VAL A 131 1.48 -9.95 4.53
CA VAL A 131 2.58 -9.46 5.37
C VAL A 131 3.94 -9.67 4.68
N ASP A 132 4.27 -8.62 3.93
CA ASP A 132 5.54 -7.90 3.75
C ASP A 132 6.80 -8.60 3.19
N SER A 133 6.98 -8.43 1.87
CA SER A 133 8.03 -7.56 1.34
C SER A 133 7.58 -7.02 -0.01
N VAL A 134 7.48 -5.69 -0.20
CA VAL A 134 7.27 -5.14 -1.53
C VAL A 134 8.55 -5.36 -2.34
N ASN A 135 8.43 -5.96 -3.53
CA ASN A 135 9.60 -6.20 -4.39
C ASN A 135 10.42 -4.92 -4.58
N PRO A 136 11.73 -4.94 -4.28
CA PRO A 136 12.62 -3.81 -4.53
C PRO A 136 12.54 -3.33 -5.99
N LEU A 137 12.67 -2.02 -6.18
CA LEU A 137 12.96 -1.48 -7.50
C LEU A 137 14.37 -1.92 -7.93
N PRO A 138 14.60 -2.14 -9.23
CA PRO A 138 15.93 -2.25 -9.78
C PRO A 138 16.79 -1.05 -9.39
N PHE A 139 18.07 -1.29 -9.09
CA PHE A 139 18.97 -0.22 -8.69
C PHE A 139 19.15 0.86 -9.77
N SER A 140 18.99 0.51 -11.06
CA SER A 140 18.97 1.49 -12.17
C SER A 140 17.92 2.58 -11.96
N THR A 141 16.71 2.21 -11.55
CA THR A 141 15.63 3.15 -11.24
C THR A 141 15.96 3.98 -10.01
N VAL A 142 16.51 3.37 -8.97
CA VAL A 142 16.92 4.07 -7.74
C VAL A 142 17.97 5.12 -8.04
N ARG A 143 19.03 4.74 -8.75
CA ARG A 143 20.10 5.62 -9.20
C ARG A 143 19.52 6.80 -9.97
N HIS A 144 18.65 6.53 -10.94
CA HIS A 144 18.01 7.58 -11.74
C HIS A 144 17.23 8.59 -10.89
N VAL A 145 16.38 8.10 -9.97
CA VAL A 145 15.60 8.99 -9.07
C VAL A 145 16.53 9.85 -8.21
N VAL A 146 17.56 9.26 -7.60
CA VAL A 146 18.50 10.00 -6.74
C VAL A 146 19.26 11.05 -7.54
N GLU A 147 19.78 10.69 -8.71
CA GLU A 147 20.52 11.62 -9.58
C GLU A 147 19.64 12.80 -10.01
N GLN A 148 18.38 12.55 -10.40
CA GLN A 148 17.47 13.61 -10.84
C GLN A 148 16.95 14.48 -9.68
N GLU A 149 16.41 13.87 -8.62
CA GLU A 149 15.67 14.60 -7.59
C GLU A 149 16.55 15.16 -6.48
N LEU A 150 17.60 14.41 -6.08
CA LEU A 150 18.48 14.83 -4.98
C LEU A 150 19.73 15.57 -5.48
N LEU A 151 20.31 15.12 -6.60
CA LEU A 151 21.60 15.62 -7.08
C LEU A 151 21.52 16.62 -8.24
N GLY A 152 20.31 16.95 -8.72
CA GLY A 152 20.11 17.93 -9.79
C GLY A 152 20.73 17.49 -11.12
N GLY A 153 20.76 16.19 -11.40
CA GLY A 153 21.30 15.58 -12.61
C GLY A 153 22.77 15.17 -12.53
N LEU A 154 23.45 15.39 -11.39
CA LEU A 154 24.82 14.93 -11.20
C LEU A 154 24.87 13.41 -10.98
N PRO A 155 25.92 12.71 -11.48
CA PRO A 155 26.12 11.29 -11.22
C PRO A 155 26.17 10.96 -9.72
N LEU A 156 25.64 9.79 -9.35
CA LEU A 156 25.64 9.32 -7.96
C LEU A 156 27.05 9.34 -7.35
N ASP A 157 28.03 8.95 -8.15
CA ASP A 157 29.43 8.81 -7.78
C ASP A 157 30.10 10.18 -7.51
N ASP A 158 29.46 11.31 -7.84
CA ASP A 158 29.95 12.64 -7.49
C ASP A 158 29.67 13.01 -6.03
N ALA A 159 28.55 12.54 -5.49
CA ALA A 159 28.11 12.85 -4.12
C ALA A 159 28.46 11.73 -3.10
N PHE A 160 28.44 10.48 -3.53
CA PHE A 160 28.61 9.31 -2.69
C PHE A 160 29.97 8.63 -2.93
N GLU A 161 30.63 8.21 -1.84
CA GLU A 161 31.80 7.31 -1.88
C GLU A 161 31.38 5.86 -2.17
N SER A 162 30.24 5.44 -1.60
CA SER A 162 29.65 4.13 -1.85
C SER A 162 28.14 4.20 -1.69
N PHE A 163 27.39 3.42 -2.48
CA PHE A 163 25.94 3.29 -2.38
C PHE A 163 25.58 1.81 -2.48
N ASN A 164 24.88 1.25 -1.50
CA ASN A 164 24.49 -0.16 -1.52
C ASN A 164 23.31 -0.36 -2.49
N GLU A 165 23.50 -1.19 -3.51
CA GLU A 165 22.47 -1.50 -4.49
C GLU A 165 21.30 -2.29 -3.88
N ASP A 166 21.59 -3.10 -2.86
CA ASP A 166 20.58 -3.82 -2.10
C ASP A 166 19.92 -2.88 -1.05
N PRO A 167 18.59 -2.75 -1.03
CA PRO A 167 17.91 -1.90 -0.06
C PRO A 167 17.97 -2.50 1.35
N LEU A 168 18.06 -1.63 2.36
CA LEU A 168 17.85 -1.97 3.76
C LEU A 168 16.39 -2.38 4.04
N GLY A 169 15.45 -1.81 3.27
CA GLY A 169 14.03 -2.09 3.39
C GLY A 169 13.25 -1.50 2.22
N SER A 170 12.10 -2.09 1.93
CA SER A 170 11.24 -1.68 0.82
C SER A 170 9.79 -1.63 1.26
N ALA A 171 9.14 -0.50 1.03
CA ALA A 171 7.76 -0.24 1.40
C ALA A 171 6.95 0.18 0.16
N SER A 172 5.65 0.43 0.36
CA SER A 172 4.70 0.76 -0.70
C SER A 172 5.03 2.06 -1.46
N ILE A 173 5.58 3.07 -0.79
CA ILE A 173 5.87 4.40 -1.37
C ILE A 173 7.36 4.60 -1.64
N ALA A 174 8.24 3.91 -0.91
CA ALA A 174 9.68 4.15 -0.97
C ALA A 174 10.48 2.91 -0.64
N GLN A 175 11.77 2.94 -0.99
CA GLN A 175 12.76 2.01 -0.49
C GLN A 175 13.96 2.76 0.09
N VAL A 176 14.66 2.14 1.03
CA VAL A 176 15.76 2.76 1.77
C VAL A 176 17.05 2.04 1.46
N HIS A 177 18.10 2.77 1.13
CA HIS A 177 19.43 2.24 0.86
C HIS A 177 20.46 2.78 1.85
N GLU A 178 21.47 1.97 2.16
CA GLU A 178 22.66 2.45 2.86
C GLU A 178 23.61 3.11 1.87
N ALA A 179 24.15 4.28 2.23
CA ALA A 179 25.20 4.93 1.46
C ALA A 179 26.23 5.63 2.36
N ARG A 180 27.38 5.98 1.77
CA ARG A 180 28.44 6.77 2.38
C ARG A 180 28.71 7.98 1.48
N LEU A 181 28.68 9.18 2.06
CA LEU A 181 29.03 10.42 1.36
C LEU A 181 30.56 10.54 1.20
N LYS A 182 31.04 11.29 0.21
CA LYS A 182 32.49 11.55 0.02
C LYS A 182 33.19 12.21 1.21
N CYS A 183 32.45 12.86 2.09
CA CYS A 183 32.97 13.36 3.37
C CYS A 183 33.06 12.29 4.48
N GLY A 184 32.82 11.02 4.16
CA GLY A 184 32.94 9.87 5.06
C GLY A 184 31.70 9.56 5.90
N ARG A 185 30.68 10.43 5.92
CA ARG A 185 29.43 10.24 6.70
C ARG A 185 28.58 9.11 6.10
N ARG A 186 28.14 8.16 6.94
CA ARG A 186 27.13 7.14 6.59
C ARG A 186 25.73 7.75 6.65
N VAL A 187 24.90 7.43 5.67
CA VAL A 187 23.53 7.94 5.53
C VAL A 187 22.59 6.82 5.07
N ALA A 188 21.31 6.94 5.44
CA ALA A 188 20.23 6.17 4.86
C ALA A 188 19.55 7.05 3.79
N VAL A 189 19.44 6.55 2.56
CA VAL A 189 18.84 7.26 1.43
C VAL A 189 17.47 6.64 1.16
N LYS A 190 16.40 7.34 1.53
CA LYS A 190 15.02 6.96 1.24
C LYS A 190 14.64 7.48 -0.15
N VAL A 191 14.30 6.57 -1.05
CA VAL A 191 14.01 6.85 -2.45
C VAL A 191 12.55 6.55 -2.73
N GLN A 192 11.80 7.57 -3.16
CA GLN A 192 10.39 7.41 -3.51
C GLN A 192 10.27 6.56 -4.79
N ARG A 193 9.29 5.67 -4.84
CA ARG A 193 9.01 4.87 -6.02
C ARG A 193 8.38 5.75 -7.10
N PRO A 194 8.85 5.69 -8.37
CA PRO A 194 8.20 6.41 -9.46
C PRO A 194 6.71 6.08 -9.54
N ASN A 195 5.89 7.08 -9.85
CA ASN A 195 4.43 7.00 -9.94
C ASN A 195 3.67 6.63 -8.66
N ALA A 196 4.33 6.41 -7.53
CA ALA A 196 3.66 5.99 -6.30
C ALA A 196 2.59 7.00 -5.86
N GLU A 197 2.89 8.30 -5.93
CA GLU A 197 1.93 9.35 -5.59
C GLU A 197 0.68 9.29 -6.47
N ALA A 198 0.86 9.38 -7.79
CA ALA A 198 -0.26 9.37 -8.73
C ALA A 198 -1.11 8.09 -8.60
N GLN A 199 -0.46 6.93 -8.41
CA GLN A 199 -1.14 5.65 -8.26
C GLN A 199 -1.93 5.57 -6.95
N LEU A 200 -1.29 5.81 -5.79
CA LEU A 200 -1.95 5.70 -4.49
C LEU A 200 -3.06 6.74 -4.33
N MET A 201 -2.85 7.98 -4.79
CA MET A 201 -3.88 9.02 -4.72
C MET A 201 -5.09 8.66 -5.60
N LYS A 202 -4.85 8.05 -6.77
CA LYS A 202 -5.94 7.54 -7.61
C LYS A 202 -6.69 6.39 -6.93
N ASP A 203 -5.98 5.43 -6.35
CA ASP A 203 -6.60 4.29 -5.66
C ASP A 203 -7.52 4.74 -4.53
N ILE A 204 -7.05 5.66 -3.69
CA ILE A 204 -7.84 6.20 -2.56
C ILE A 204 -9.06 6.95 -3.09
N ARG A 205 -8.89 7.75 -4.15
CA ARG A 205 -10.00 8.47 -4.78
C ARG A 205 -11.06 7.51 -5.33
N ASP A 206 -10.66 6.43 -5.99
CA ASP A 206 -11.58 5.43 -6.52
C ASP A 206 -12.37 4.76 -5.40
N ILE A 207 -11.70 4.40 -4.30
CA ILE A 207 -12.36 3.84 -3.12
C ILE A 207 -13.32 4.86 -2.50
N ARG A 208 -12.93 6.14 -2.40
CA ARG A 208 -13.77 7.22 -1.88
C ARG A 208 -15.03 7.38 -2.73
N GLU A 209 -14.88 7.50 -4.05
CA GLU A 209 -15.98 7.66 -5.00
C GLU A 209 -16.92 6.46 -4.96
N PHE A 210 -16.37 5.24 -4.96
CA PHE A 210 -17.13 4.01 -4.82
C PHE A 210 -17.89 3.92 -3.48
N SER A 211 -17.27 4.37 -2.40
CA SER A 211 -17.91 4.43 -1.07
C SER A 211 -19.08 5.42 -1.05
N GLY A 212 -18.99 6.51 -1.83
CA GLY A 212 -20.11 7.45 -2.01
C GLY A 212 -21.31 6.82 -2.71
N LEU A 213 -21.07 5.95 -3.70
CA LEU A 213 -22.12 5.21 -4.41
C LEU A 213 -22.79 4.12 -3.57
N THR A 214 -22.11 3.65 -2.54
CA THR A 214 -22.55 2.52 -1.70
C THR A 214 -22.92 2.94 -0.27
N LYS A 215 -23.08 4.24 -0.03
CA LYS A 215 -23.30 4.81 1.30
C LYS A 215 -24.52 4.25 2.03
N ASP A 216 -25.59 3.95 1.32
CA ASP A 216 -26.82 3.40 1.90
C ASP A 216 -26.78 1.87 2.12
N ILE A 217 -25.73 1.21 1.62
CA ILE A 217 -25.54 -0.24 1.73
C ILE A 217 -24.79 -0.60 3.02
N PHE A 218 -23.87 0.25 3.44
CA PHE A 218 -23.02 0.02 4.61
C PHE A 218 -23.46 0.89 5.79
N PRO A 219 -23.40 0.37 7.03
CA PRO A 219 -23.75 1.15 8.23
C PRO A 219 -22.72 2.24 8.56
N VAL A 220 -21.54 2.20 7.95
CA VAL A 220 -20.43 3.14 8.19
C VAL A 220 -20.28 4.06 6.99
N ASP A 221 -20.09 5.36 7.25
CA ASP A 221 -19.82 6.37 6.23
C ASP A 221 -18.37 6.31 5.73
N TYR A 222 -18.08 5.28 4.93
CA TYR A 222 -16.75 5.07 4.35
C TYR A 222 -16.32 6.21 3.42
N TYR A 223 -17.26 6.93 2.79
CA TYR A 223 -16.93 8.10 1.98
C TYR A 223 -16.17 9.16 2.80
N THR A 224 -16.67 9.46 4.00
CA THR A 224 -16.04 10.44 4.89
C THR A 224 -14.68 9.93 5.40
N VAL A 225 -14.59 8.63 5.73
CA VAL A 225 -13.32 7.99 6.12
C VAL A 225 -12.26 8.14 5.01
N PHE A 226 -12.59 7.76 3.78
CA PHE A 226 -11.64 7.84 2.66
C PHE A 226 -11.37 9.27 2.19
N THR A 227 -12.27 10.22 2.45
CA THR A 227 -12.00 11.65 2.24
C THR A 227 -10.87 12.13 3.15
N GLU A 228 -10.91 11.75 4.43
CA GLU A 228 -9.86 12.12 5.37
C GLU A 228 -8.55 11.39 5.09
N ILE A 229 -8.62 10.10 4.71
CA ILE A 229 -7.43 9.35 4.27
C ILE A 229 -6.80 10.00 3.03
N GLU A 230 -7.58 10.39 2.00
CA GLU A 230 -7.06 11.07 0.80
C GLU A 230 -6.34 12.36 1.20
N ARG A 231 -6.93 13.15 2.10
CA ARG A 231 -6.33 14.40 2.58
C ARG A 231 -5.02 14.17 3.33
N GLN A 232 -4.96 13.16 4.20
CA GLN A 232 -3.76 12.86 4.99
C GLN A 232 -2.64 12.27 4.12
N MET A 233 -2.98 11.41 3.16
CA MET A 233 -2.01 10.72 2.31
C MET A 233 -1.19 11.68 1.45
N GLN A 234 -1.73 12.86 1.11
CA GLN A 234 -0.99 13.89 0.38
C GLN A 234 0.31 14.30 1.09
N TYR A 235 0.33 14.26 2.41
CA TYR A 235 1.52 14.60 3.20
C TYR A 235 2.54 13.44 3.26
N GLU A 236 2.15 12.18 2.97
CA GLU A 236 3.07 11.04 2.96
C GLU A 236 4.08 11.10 1.78
N PHE A 237 3.80 11.89 0.73
CA PHE A 237 4.67 12.00 -0.44
C PHE A 237 5.69 13.15 -0.37
N ASP A 238 5.52 14.11 0.56
CA ASP A 238 6.50 15.18 0.77
C ASP A 238 7.50 14.79 1.87
N PHE A 239 8.59 14.12 1.49
CA PHE A 239 9.64 13.72 2.45
C PHE A 239 10.35 14.90 3.12
N ARG A 240 10.19 16.13 2.63
CA ARG A 240 10.73 17.31 3.33
C ARG A 240 9.94 17.58 4.61
N MET A 241 8.64 17.28 4.64
CA MET A 241 7.84 17.40 5.86
C MET A 241 8.30 16.39 6.91
N GLU A 242 8.55 15.13 6.51
CA GLU A 242 9.11 14.11 7.39
C GLU A 242 10.49 14.53 7.92
N ALA A 243 11.37 15.02 7.04
CA ALA A 243 12.70 15.49 7.42
C ALA A 243 12.65 16.65 8.44
N ASN A 244 11.81 17.67 8.19
CA ASN A 244 11.63 18.79 9.12
C ASN A 244 11.08 18.32 10.48
N GLY A 245 10.24 17.28 10.50
CA GLY A 245 9.73 16.69 11.73
C GLY A 245 10.82 15.98 12.54
N MET A 246 11.80 15.36 11.89
CA MET A 246 12.93 14.70 12.56
C MET A 246 13.88 15.69 13.25
N ASP A 247 14.01 16.91 12.72
CA ASP A 247 14.86 17.95 13.32
C ASP A 247 14.26 18.60 14.59
N LEU A 248 12.97 18.36 14.85
CA LEU A 248 12.22 18.92 15.99
C LEU A 248 12.17 18.00 17.23
N VAL A 249 12.68 16.76 17.12
CA VAL A 249 12.65 15.73 18.17
C VAL A 249 14.08 15.45 18.66
#